data_AF-A0A354UYU2-F1
#
_entry.id   AF-A0A354UYU2-F1
#
_cell.length_a   1.000
_cell.length_b   1.000
_cell.length_c   1.000
_cell.angle_alpha   90.00
_cell.angle_beta   90.00
_cell.angle_gamma   90.00
#
_symmetry.space_group_name_H-M   'P 1'
#
loop_
_entity.id
_entity.type
_entity.pdbx_description
1 polymer ?
#
loop_
_entity_poly.entity_id
_entity_poly.type
_entity_poly.pdbx_seq_one_letter_code
_entity_poly.pdbx_strand_id
1 'polypeptide(L)'
;MTIAGVTLPGASGLHTVTVGGPDPLNLANIIGNFLANAPSGSTVSEVTSTVSGGLSTITGTNGSGSTINEVVLQGGATVNASIPGGINYLVAAGSTAPTLTGSNVAIVSGTAGGSFNVTGNSTVAATGGNNTIMASGNFAISANGTNDIVVAGSGTVATGNGTSTVVSSSGNTNIISGGTHDVVAVVIGNSSVTAAGGNGTVIGGLGTLTANVTGSNNLILAGLAQTNVTVGGGASGTYVAGSGAPGSSVSFQDGGDHSILNALSSSVNVTTSGTNAFIQGGSPGQTLTIVDTGTNNIFNALGGNEVATLSGSGAYLQGGASGPQMTVLDLGSNDTVNALASGMAVTAGGSSSGLYVNGGGGPLSFVGGANASTIYGSSVSSTVTAGAGGVLFVANGTANVASGVNGSTSTIFGSSNSAVTFNGSGNLDYSAGAGNVTLNAAAATGNANVYLPGSSTLAGSGADLITTGSGADTLTVGFGSDTLNAGSGSNLYLFVAGHTAGAIDYVTDSVANIANDTFSFNNYGAAPTEAVTGGQVTLTLSDNTKVVFTNLTSTSQLTGHINIYNAG
;
A
#
# COMPACT_ATOMS: atom_id res chain seq x y z
N MET A 1 12.57 18.64 -14.37
CA MET A 1 13.29 19.27 -13.25
C MET A 1 14.52 19.94 -13.84
N THR A 2 14.48 21.25 -14.10
CA THR A 2 15.61 21.97 -14.71
C THR A 2 16.51 22.42 -13.58
N ILE A 3 17.59 21.67 -13.31
CA ILE A 3 18.58 22.04 -12.31
C ILE A 3 19.27 23.30 -12.81
N ALA A 4 19.36 24.33 -11.96
CA ALA A 4 20.01 25.59 -12.31
C ALA A 4 21.46 25.30 -12.73
N GLY A 5 21.80 25.63 -13.97
CA GLY A 5 23.16 25.48 -14.45
C GLY A 5 24.08 26.48 -13.75
N VAL A 6 25.30 26.03 -13.42
CA VAL A 6 26.34 26.90 -12.86
C VAL A 6 27.05 27.56 -14.05
N THR A 7 26.94 28.88 -14.19
CA THR A 7 27.63 29.61 -15.26
C THR A 7 29.07 29.94 -14.83
N LEU A 8 30.05 29.38 -15.53
CA LEU A 8 31.50 29.54 -15.31
C LEU A 8 32.17 30.16 -16.56
N PRO A 9 33.26 30.94 -16.49
CA PRO A 9 33.92 31.53 -17.66
C PRO A 9 34.90 30.56 -18.35
N GLY A 10 34.71 30.31 -19.65
CA GLY A 10 35.59 29.46 -20.47
C GLY A 10 36.31 30.23 -21.58
N ALA A 11 37.21 29.54 -22.30
CA ALA A 11 38.08 30.09 -23.35
C ALA A 11 37.36 30.86 -24.48
N SER A 12 36.03 30.75 -24.58
CA SER A 12 35.17 31.39 -25.58
C SER A 12 33.95 32.12 -24.98
N GLY A 13 33.94 32.40 -23.68
CA GLY A 13 32.86 33.12 -22.98
C GLY A 13 32.24 32.35 -21.81
N LEU A 14 31.09 32.80 -21.31
CA LEU A 14 30.35 32.12 -20.23
C LEU A 14 29.90 30.72 -20.68
N HIS A 15 30.11 29.71 -19.83
CA HIS A 15 29.73 28.31 -20.01
C HIS A 15 28.81 27.88 -18.87
N THR A 16 27.58 27.52 -19.22
CA THR A 16 26.62 26.98 -18.26
C THR A 16 26.87 25.48 -18.08
N VAL A 17 27.41 25.09 -16.93
CA VAL A 17 27.46 23.69 -16.50
C VAL A 17 26.06 23.30 -16.05
N THR A 18 25.34 22.60 -16.92
CA THR A 18 24.05 22.01 -16.58
C THR A 18 24.31 20.72 -15.79
N VAL A 19 23.83 20.66 -14.55
CA VAL A 19 23.85 19.42 -13.78
C VAL A 19 22.82 18.48 -14.43
N GLY A 20 23.30 17.56 -15.25
CA GLY A 20 22.46 16.66 -16.03
C GLY A 20 23.25 15.40 -16.38
N GLY A 21 23.41 14.52 -15.39
CA GLY A 21 24.08 13.23 -15.55
C GLY A 21 24.01 12.40 -14.26
N PRO A 22 24.28 11.09 -14.33
CA PRO A 22 24.14 10.15 -13.22
C PRO A 22 25.15 10.34 -12.07
N ASP A 23 26.07 11.29 -12.20
CA ASP A 23 27.09 11.57 -11.19
C ASP A 23 27.06 13.03 -10.70
N PRO A 24 26.14 13.37 -9.77
CA PRO A 24 26.14 14.65 -9.07
C PRO A 24 27.34 14.83 -8.11
N LEU A 25 28.13 13.78 -7.85
CA LEU A 25 29.30 13.80 -6.95
C LEU A 25 30.54 14.39 -7.64
N ASN A 26 30.52 14.50 -8.97
CA ASN A 26 31.61 15.09 -9.75
C ASN A 26 31.50 16.63 -9.86
N LEU A 27 30.53 17.29 -9.21
CA LEU A 27 30.34 18.74 -9.35
C LEU A 27 31.55 19.55 -8.86
N ALA A 28 32.14 19.20 -7.70
CA ALA A 28 33.37 19.83 -7.20
C ALA A 28 34.56 19.65 -8.14
N ASN A 29 34.66 18.47 -8.75
CA ASN A 29 35.72 18.14 -9.71
C ASN A 29 35.47 18.79 -11.08
N ILE A 30 34.22 18.93 -11.54
CA ILE A 30 33.87 19.64 -12.78
C ILE A 30 34.13 21.13 -12.62
N ILE A 31 33.64 21.74 -11.53
CA ILE A 31 33.89 23.15 -11.20
C ILE A 31 35.39 23.36 -10.97
N GLY A 32 36.03 22.47 -10.21
CA GLY A 32 37.47 22.50 -9.92
C GLY A 32 38.33 22.38 -11.18
N ASN A 33 38.07 21.39 -12.04
CA ASN A 33 38.78 21.21 -13.31
C ASN A 33 38.52 22.38 -14.25
N PHE A 34 37.30 22.90 -14.31
CA PHE A 34 36.97 24.02 -15.18
C PHE A 34 37.72 25.28 -14.77
N LEU A 35 37.73 25.61 -13.47
CA LEU A 35 38.43 26.78 -12.93
C LEU A 35 39.96 26.60 -12.95
N ALA A 36 40.48 25.39 -12.70
CA ALA A 36 41.91 25.10 -12.78
C ALA A 36 42.48 25.13 -14.21
N ASN A 37 41.62 25.05 -15.24
CA ASN A 37 42.02 25.07 -16.65
C ASN A 37 41.55 26.34 -17.40
N ALA A 38 41.13 27.39 -16.68
CA ALA A 38 40.80 28.68 -17.30
C ALA A 38 42.07 29.31 -17.92
N PRO A 39 42.04 29.79 -19.19
CA PRO A 39 43.25 30.22 -19.87
C PRO A 39 43.81 31.55 -19.33
N SER A 40 45.11 31.59 -19.11
CA SER A 40 45.93 32.77 -18.83
C SER A 40 46.11 33.65 -20.10
N GLY A 41 45.03 34.28 -20.58
CA GLY A 41 45.05 35.06 -21.83
C GLY A 41 44.31 36.39 -21.74
N SER A 42 45.08 37.49 -21.70
CA SER A 42 44.76 38.94 -21.93
C SER A 42 43.54 39.61 -21.26
N THR A 43 42.57 38.88 -20.69
CA THR A 43 41.38 39.41 -19.98
C THR A 43 41.23 38.86 -18.56
N VAL A 44 42.23 38.11 -18.08
CA VAL A 44 42.33 37.60 -16.71
C VAL A 44 43.58 38.21 -16.09
N SER A 45 43.40 39.00 -15.04
CA SER A 45 44.51 39.54 -14.25
C SER A 45 44.83 38.54 -13.15
N GLU A 46 45.72 37.59 -13.42
CA GLU A 46 46.19 36.62 -12.41
C GLU A 46 47.13 37.32 -11.43
N VAL A 47 46.75 37.37 -10.15
CA VAL A 47 47.63 37.81 -9.06
C VAL A 47 47.96 36.61 -8.18
N THR A 48 49.16 36.07 -8.35
CA THR A 48 49.69 35.05 -7.44
C THR A 48 50.12 35.73 -6.14
N SER A 49 49.46 35.42 -5.03
CA SER A 49 49.92 35.86 -3.71
C SER A 49 50.53 34.67 -2.97
N THR A 50 51.84 34.73 -2.73
CA THR A 50 52.54 33.77 -1.87
C THR A 50 52.35 34.22 -0.43
N VAL A 51 51.58 33.46 0.33
CA VAL A 51 51.22 33.84 1.70
C VAL A 51 52.22 33.25 2.70
N SER A 52 52.93 34.12 3.41
CA SER A 52 53.93 33.80 4.45
C SER A 52 53.37 34.10 5.85
N GLY A 53 52.40 33.30 6.31
CA GLY A 53 51.98 33.20 7.73
C GLY A 53 51.16 34.37 8.32
N GLY A 54 50.03 34.05 8.96
CA GLY A 54 49.17 35.01 9.69
C GLY A 54 48.22 35.81 8.79
N LEU A 55 47.22 36.48 9.39
CA LEU A 55 46.14 37.23 8.70
C LEU A 55 46.66 37.94 7.44
N SER A 56 46.25 37.45 6.27
CA SER A 56 46.82 37.88 5.00
C SER A 56 45.79 38.68 4.22
N THR A 57 46.13 39.93 3.93
CA THR A 57 45.35 40.75 2.99
C THR A 57 45.49 40.18 1.60
N ILE A 58 44.40 39.71 1.00
CA ILE A 58 44.36 39.37 -0.42
C ILE A 58 44.53 40.69 -1.18
N THR A 59 45.67 40.88 -1.84
CA THR A 59 45.96 42.06 -2.66
C THR A 59 45.73 41.74 -4.12
N GLY A 60 44.93 42.57 -4.79
CA GLY A 60 44.70 42.51 -6.22
C GLY A 60 44.02 43.81 -6.67
N THR A 61 44.71 44.60 -7.49
CA THR A 61 44.15 45.80 -8.12
C THR A 61 43.88 45.51 -9.59
N ASN A 62 42.74 46.00 -10.09
CA ASN A 62 42.36 45.95 -11.50
C ASN A 62 43.52 46.37 -12.41
N GLY A 63 44.02 45.46 -13.25
CA GLY A 63 44.67 45.85 -14.50
C GLY A 63 43.63 46.54 -15.37
N SER A 64 43.93 47.75 -15.87
CA SER A 64 43.03 48.52 -16.72
C SER A 64 42.59 47.69 -17.94
N GLY A 65 41.32 47.27 -17.97
CA GLY A 65 40.71 46.53 -19.08
C GLY A 65 40.31 45.06 -18.79
N SER A 66 40.62 44.51 -17.62
CA SER A 66 40.27 43.12 -17.25
C SER A 66 38.85 43.03 -16.68
N THR A 67 38.00 42.14 -17.21
CA THR A 67 36.62 41.89 -16.72
C THR A 67 36.53 40.69 -15.78
N ILE A 68 37.63 39.93 -15.65
CA ILE A 68 37.76 38.75 -14.78
C ILE A 68 38.96 38.95 -13.86
N ASN A 69 38.70 38.92 -12.56
CA ASN A 69 39.71 39.03 -11.51
C ASN A 69 39.84 37.70 -10.76
N GLU A 70 41.02 37.07 -10.89
CA GLU A 70 41.36 35.79 -10.29
C GLU A 70 42.55 35.94 -9.33
N VAL A 71 42.45 35.28 -8.17
CA VAL A 71 43.55 35.18 -7.22
C VAL A 71 43.86 33.71 -6.94
N VAL A 72 45.14 33.35 -6.96
CA VAL A 72 45.62 32.04 -6.54
C VAL A 72 46.41 32.19 -5.24
N LEU A 73 45.95 31.50 -4.19
CA LEU A 73 46.64 31.39 -2.91
C LEU A 73 47.50 30.13 -2.91
N GLN A 74 48.81 30.31 -2.84
CA GLN A 74 49.78 29.20 -2.77
C GLN A 74 50.64 29.31 -1.52
N GLY A 75 51.04 28.16 -0.96
CA GLY A 75 51.91 28.08 0.21
C GLY A 75 51.44 27.07 1.26
N GLY A 76 52.31 26.79 2.24
CA GLY A 76 52.04 25.84 3.33
C GLY A 76 51.54 26.46 4.64
N ALA A 77 51.25 27.77 4.64
CA ALA A 77 50.73 28.48 5.81
C ALA A 77 49.21 28.61 5.75
N THR A 78 48.55 28.48 6.91
CA THR A 78 47.11 28.72 7.05
C THR A 78 46.77 30.16 6.67
N VAL A 79 45.86 30.32 5.71
CA VAL A 79 45.35 31.62 5.29
C VAL A 79 44.05 31.92 6.03
N ASN A 80 43.96 33.09 6.66
CA ASN A 80 42.69 33.66 7.14
C ASN A 80 42.53 35.03 6.48
N ALA A 81 41.51 35.19 5.62
CA ALA A 81 41.37 36.37 4.79
C ALA A 81 39.91 36.71 4.41
N SER A 82 39.66 38.00 4.24
CA SER A 82 38.47 38.52 3.54
C SER A 82 38.84 38.78 2.08
N ILE A 83 38.00 38.36 1.15
CA ILE A 83 38.14 38.53 -0.29
C ILE A 83 37.57 39.91 -0.66
N PRO A 84 38.42 40.85 -1.14
CA PRO A 84 37.95 42.15 -1.59
C PRO A 84 36.87 42.07 -2.67
N GLY A 85 35.95 43.04 -2.64
CA GLY A 85 34.97 43.22 -3.70
C GLY A 85 35.66 43.43 -5.06
N GLY A 86 35.15 42.74 -6.08
CA GLY A 86 35.69 42.79 -7.44
C GLY A 86 36.53 41.58 -7.82
N ILE A 87 36.93 40.72 -6.88
CA ILE A 87 37.51 39.40 -7.20
C ILE A 87 36.36 38.41 -7.47
N ASN A 88 36.36 37.81 -8.65
CA ASN A 88 35.32 36.88 -9.07
C ASN A 88 35.69 35.42 -8.79
N TYR A 89 36.99 35.10 -8.84
CA TYR A 89 37.50 33.74 -8.71
C TYR A 89 38.68 33.69 -7.73
N LEU A 90 38.68 32.69 -6.84
CA LEU A 90 39.76 32.43 -5.90
C LEU A 90 40.10 30.94 -5.87
N VAL A 91 41.35 30.61 -6.12
CA VAL A 91 41.88 29.23 -6.00
C VAL A 91 42.77 29.15 -4.75
N ALA A 92 42.34 28.38 -3.75
CA ALA A 92 43.09 28.12 -2.54
C ALA A 92 43.86 26.80 -2.65
N ALA A 93 45.01 26.83 -3.35
CA ALA A 93 45.84 25.66 -3.64
C ALA A 93 46.82 25.27 -2.52
N GLY A 94 46.75 25.94 -1.36
CA GLY A 94 47.62 25.66 -0.21
C GLY A 94 47.39 24.28 0.40
N SER A 95 48.41 23.75 1.07
CA SER A 95 48.37 22.43 1.74
C SER A 95 47.74 22.46 3.14
N THR A 96 47.26 23.62 3.58
CA THR A 96 46.63 23.85 4.89
C THR A 96 45.24 24.43 4.70
N ALA A 97 44.29 24.03 5.55
CA ALA A 97 42.90 24.49 5.48
C ALA A 97 42.79 26.02 5.69
N PRO A 98 42.25 26.80 4.73
CA PRO A 98 42.10 28.25 4.86
C PRO A 98 40.76 28.64 5.54
N THR A 99 40.68 29.88 5.99
CA THR A 99 39.44 30.56 6.36
C THR A 99 39.22 31.75 5.42
N LEU A 100 38.17 31.71 4.61
CA LEU A 100 37.91 32.69 3.55
C LEU A 100 36.50 33.27 3.69
N THR A 101 36.41 34.60 3.69
CA THR A 101 35.12 35.33 3.72
C THR A 101 34.96 36.17 2.45
N GLY A 102 33.81 36.15 1.77
CA GLY A 102 33.63 36.90 0.52
C GLY A 102 32.18 37.10 0.09
N SER A 103 31.99 37.83 -1.01
CA SER A 103 30.68 38.09 -1.61
C SER A 103 30.78 38.07 -3.14
N ASN A 104 29.76 37.51 -3.81
CA ASN A 104 29.72 37.37 -5.27
C ASN A 104 30.98 36.72 -5.88
N VAL A 105 31.43 35.62 -5.26
CA VAL A 105 32.74 35.01 -5.55
C VAL A 105 32.62 33.50 -5.74
N ALA A 106 33.44 32.95 -6.64
CA ALA A 106 33.65 31.51 -6.79
C ALA A 106 34.99 31.09 -6.15
N ILE A 107 34.94 30.12 -5.23
CA ILE A 107 36.10 29.61 -4.51
C ILE A 107 36.33 28.13 -4.87
N VAL A 108 37.57 27.77 -5.19
CA VAL A 108 38.03 26.37 -5.28
C VAL A 108 39.05 26.13 -4.19
N SER A 109 38.84 25.11 -3.35
CA SER A 109 39.84 24.70 -2.36
C SER A 109 40.67 23.51 -2.83
N GLY A 110 41.90 23.44 -2.35
CA GLY A 110 42.77 22.29 -2.49
C GLY A 110 42.38 21.12 -1.56
N THR A 111 43.32 20.22 -1.31
CA THR A 111 43.05 18.93 -0.66
C THR A 111 42.84 18.98 0.85
N ALA A 112 43.18 20.08 1.51
CA ALA A 112 43.20 20.19 2.97
C ALA A 112 41.83 20.50 3.62
N GLY A 113 40.80 20.84 2.82
CA GLY A 113 39.53 21.36 3.33
C GLY A 113 39.62 22.85 3.66
N GLY A 114 38.66 23.39 4.43
CA GLY A 114 38.63 24.80 4.79
C GLY A 114 37.34 25.30 5.41
N SER A 115 37.37 26.56 5.84
CA SER A 115 36.20 27.32 6.31
C SER A 115 35.87 28.42 5.31
N PHE A 116 34.64 28.45 4.81
CA PHE A 116 34.22 29.37 3.75
C PHE A 116 32.93 30.10 4.17
N ASN A 117 32.97 31.43 4.24
CA ASN A 117 31.81 32.27 4.57
C ASN A 117 31.49 33.19 3.39
N VAL A 118 30.47 32.86 2.60
CA VAL A 118 30.16 33.54 1.34
C VAL A 118 28.75 34.12 1.32
N THR A 119 28.58 35.23 0.61
CA THR A 119 27.28 35.91 0.45
C THR A 119 27.01 36.28 -1.02
N GLY A 120 25.80 36.73 -1.34
CA GLY A 120 25.45 37.16 -2.70
C GLY A 120 25.31 35.98 -3.65
N ASN A 121 25.79 36.09 -4.89
CA ASN A 121 25.84 34.99 -5.85
C ASN A 121 27.21 34.31 -5.82
N SER A 122 27.37 33.28 -5.00
CA SER A 122 28.68 32.67 -4.72
C SER A 122 28.73 31.17 -4.99
N THR A 123 29.90 30.67 -5.37
CA THR A 123 30.16 29.25 -5.59
C THR A 123 31.29 28.78 -4.68
N VAL A 124 31.17 27.60 -4.08
CA VAL A 124 32.23 26.96 -3.28
C VAL A 124 32.41 25.52 -3.76
N ALA A 125 33.57 25.23 -4.36
CA ALA A 125 34.01 23.88 -4.70
C ALA A 125 35.12 23.47 -3.72
N ALA A 126 34.72 22.81 -2.64
CA ALA A 126 35.62 22.34 -1.59
C ALA A 126 36.08 20.89 -1.90
N THR A 127 37.22 20.73 -2.56
CA THR A 127 37.56 19.47 -3.24
C THR A 127 38.13 18.37 -2.34
N GLY A 128 38.65 18.71 -1.16
CA GLY A 128 39.18 17.75 -0.19
C GLY A 128 39.00 18.18 1.27
N GLY A 129 39.53 17.36 2.18
CA GLY A 129 39.51 17.60 3.63
C GLY A 129 38.12 17.76 4.25
N ASN A 130 38.08 18.24 5.49
CA ASN A 130 36.82 18.56 6.17
C ASN A 130 36.50 20.04 5.98
N ASN A 131 35.22 20.37 5.77
CA ASN A 131 34.82 21.73 5.42
C ASN A 131 33.75 22.30 6.34
N THR A 132 33.88 23.59 6.67
CA THR A 132 32.81 24.37 7.30
C THR A 132 32.38 25.45 6.33
N ILE A 133 31.12 25.42 5.87
CA ILE A 133 30.64 26.33 4.81
C ILE A 133 29.42 27.08 5.33
N MET A 134 29.47 28.41 5.33
CA MET A 134 28.35 29.29 5.57
C MET A 134 28.07 30.07 4.28
N ALA A 135 26.87 29.94 3.71
CA ALA A 135 26.50 30.65 2.49
C ALA A 135 25.15 31.35 2.62
N SER A 136 25.03 32.56 2.06
CA SER A 136 23.75 33.25 1.94
C SER A 136 23.53 33.90 0.58
N GLY A 137 22.27 34.08 0.19
CA GLY A 137 21.89 34.59 -1.13
C GLY A 137 21.68 33.45 -2.14
N ASN A 138 22.32 33.55 -3.29
CA ASN A 138 22.32 32.50 -4.32
C ASN A 138 23.62 31.71 -4.24
N PHE A 139 23.53 30.39 -4.13
CA PHE A 139 24.73 29.57 -3.94
C PHE A 139 24.77 28.27 -4.76
N ALA A 140 25.98 27.87 -5.11
CA ALA A 140 26.31 26.54 -5.59
C ALA A 140 27.47 25.99 -4.76
N ILE A 141 27.19 24.98 -3.94
CA ILE A 141 28.18 24.38 -3.04
C ILE A 141 28.39 22.93 -3.44
N SER A 142 29.65 22.53 -3.57
CA SER A 142 30.05 21.13 -3.66
C SER A 142 31.24 20.91 -2.74
N ALA A 143 31.09 19.97 -1.81
CA ALA A 143 32.11 19.62 -0.86
C ALA A 143 32.42 18.12 -0.92
N ASN A 144 33.58 17.72 -0.43
CA ASN A 144 33.96 16.33 -0.17
C ASN A 144 34.43 16.21 1.29
N GLY A 145 34.49 14.99 1.81
CA GLY A 145 34.94 14.72 3.17
C GLY A 145 33.84 14.92 4.21
N THR A 146 34.21 15.26 5.44
CA THR A 146 33.23 15.57 6.50
C THR A 146 32.91 17.05 6.51
N ASN A 147 31.64 17.41 6.36
CA ASN A 147 31.24 18.80 6.14
C ASN A 147 30.18 19.29 7.13
N ASP A 148 30.32 20.53 7.58
CA ASP A 148 29.28 21.28 8.28
C ASP A 148 28.88 22.47 7.40
N ILE A 149 27.67 22.41 6.84
CA ILE A 149 27.19 23.37 5.84
C ILE A 149 25.93 24.05 6.36
N VAL A 150 25.93 25.38 6.39
CA VAL A 150 24.75 26.20 6.72
C VAL A 150 24.46 27.14 5.56
N VAL A 151 23.24 27.08 5.04
CA VAL A 151 22.82 27.91 3.90
C VAL A 151 21.56 28.71 4.21
N ALA A 152 21.48 29.93 3.68
CA ALA A 152 20.35 30.85 3.81
C ALA A 152 20.05 31.55 2.48
N GLY A 153 19.03 31.10 1.76
CA GLY A 153 18.69 31.61 0.44
C GLY A 153 18.39 30.48 -0.54
N SER A 154 18.69 30.66 -1.81
CA SER A 154 18.34 29.68 -2.84
C SER A 154 19.56 29.12 -3.53
N GLY A 155 19.62 27.81 -3.74
CA GLY A 155 20.82 27.22 -4.32
C GLY A 155 20.91 25.71 -4.20
N THR A 156 22.07 25.18 -4.61
CA THR A 156 22.36 23.74 -4.57
C THR A 156 23.50 23.46 -3.58
N VAL A 157 23.36 22.38 -2.82
CA VAL A 157 24.42 21.83 -1.95
C VAL A 157 24.64 20.37 -2.31
N ALA A 158 25.87 20.00 -2.66
CA ALA A 158 26.31 18.62 -2.80
C ALA A 158 27.36 18.30 -1.72
N THR A 159 27.09 17.34 -0.85
CA THR A 159 27.99 16.99 0.27
C THR A 159 29.13 16.06 -0.12
N GLY A 160 29.07 15.48 -1.32
CA GLY A 160 30.06 14.52 -1.80
C GLY A 160 30.06 13.23 -0.99
N ASN A 161 31.24 12.62 -0.88
CA ASN A 161 31.47 11.44 -0.05
C ASN A 161 31.86 11.86 1.37
N GLY A 162 31.47 11.07 2.38
CA GLY A 162 31.85 11.29 3.78
C GLY A 162 30.64 11.33 4.70
N THR A 163 30.71 12.13 5.76
CA THR A 163 29.61 12.35 6.72
C THR A 163 29.41 13.84 6.86
N SER A 164 28.22 14.35 6.55
CA SER A 164 27.97 15.78 6.47
C SER A 164 26.72 16.21 7.20
N THR A 165 26.79 17.34 7.88
CA THR A 165 25.64 18.07 8.40
C THR A 165 25.30 19.22 7.46
N VAL A 166 24.05 19.32 7.02
CA VAL A 166 23.54 20.42 6.20
C VAL A 166 22.33 21.06 6.87
N VAL A 167 22.37 22.36 7.10
CA VAL A 167 21.24 23.15 7.60
C VAL A 167 20.81 24.17 6.54
N SER A 168 19.67 23.93 5.91
CA SER A 168 18.99 24.89 5.05
C SER A 168 18.05 25.76 5.88
N SER A 169 18.56 26.90 6.33
CA SER A 169 17.87 27.77 7.30
C SER A 169 16.69 28.56 6.70
N SER A 170 16.76 28.92 5.42
CA SER A 170 15.73 29.68 4.70
C SER A 170 15.93 29.58 3.20
N GLY A 171 14.87 29.90 2.44
CA GLY A 171 14.86 29.87 0.98
C GLY A 171 14.74 28.45 0.39
N ASN A 172 14.77 28.34 -0.93
CA ASN A 172 14.51 27.08 -1.62
C ASN A 172 15.83 26.40 -2.01
N THR A 173 16.08 25.20 -1.48
CA THR A 173 17.37 24.53 -1.68
C THR A 173 17.22 23.16 -2.34
N ASN A 174 18.23 22.80 -3.12
CA ASN A 174 18.36 21.46 -3.68
C ASN A 174 19.61 20.81 -3.08
N ILE A 175 19.42 19.78 -2.26
CA ILE A 175 20.49 19.17 -1.48
C ILE A 175 20.72 17.76 -2.00
N ILE A 176 21.96 17.42 -2.28
CA ILE A 176 22.37 16.09 -2.74
C ILE A 176 23.35 15.55 -1.69
N SER A 177 22.85 14.60 -0.91
CA SER A 177 23.58 13.93 0.15
C SER A 177 24.09 12.58 -0.36
N GLY A 178 25.39 12.53 -0.69
CA GLY A 178 26.04 11.33 -1.21
C GLY A 178 26.73 10.47 -0.15
N GLY A 179 27.00 11.07 1.01
CA GLY A 179 27.74 10.48 2.11
C GLY A 179 26.92 9.52 2.97
N THR A 180 27.60 8.80 3.85
CA THR A 180 26.94 7.97 4.87
C THR A 180 26.78 8.73 6.17
N HIS A 181 25.69 8.49 6.89
CA HIS A 181 25.39 9.16 8.17
C HIS A 181 25.22 10.68 8.05
N ASP A 182 24.90 11.17 6.86
CA ASP A 182 24.62 12.59 6.63
C ASP A 182 23.36 13.02 7.40
N VAL A 183 23.34 14.24 7.92
CA VAL A 183 22.16 14.86 8.55
C VAL A 183 21.80 16.10 7.76
N VAL A 184 20.60 16.12 7.18
CA VAL A 184 20.08 17.26 6.41
C VAL A 184 18.85 17.82 7.10
N ALA A 185 18.91 19.05 7.58
CA ALA A 185 17.79 19.76 8.16
C ALA A 185 17.32 20.90 7.24
N VAL A 186 16.07 20.82 6.79
CA VAL A 186 15.40 21.86 6.01
C VAL A 186 14.44 22.61 6.93
N VAL A 187 14.78 23.83 7.32
CA VAL A 187 14.04 24.57 8.35
C VAL A 187 12.87 25.35 7.74
N ILE A 188 13.14 26.20 6.74
CA ILE A 188 12.14 27.06 6.09
C ILE A 188 12.39 27.05 4.58
N GLY A 189 11.30 27.08 3.80
CA GLY A 189 11.33 27.12 2.34
C GLY A 189 11.10 25.75 1.71
N ASN A 190 10.77 25.75 0.42
CA ASN A 190 10.47 24.53 -0.32
C ASN A 190 11.77 23.94 -0.84
N SER A 191 12.14 22.76 -0.38
CA SER A 191 13.45 22.16 -0.69
C SER A 191 13.33 20.72 -1.15
N SER A 192 14.24 20.33 -2.02
CA SER A 192 14.42 18.95 -2.44
C SER A 192 15.71 18.39 -1.85
N VAL A 193 15.65 17.16 -1.34
CA VAL A 193 16.80 16.44 -0.80
C VAL A 193 16.91 15.11 -1.51
N THR A 194 18.04 14.86 -2.16
CA THR A 194 18.40 13.54 -2.68
C THR A 194 19.31 12.86 -1.67
N ALA A 195 18.78 11.85 -0.98
CA ALA A 195 19.53 11.01 -0.04
C ALA A 195 20.08 9.79 -0.79
N ALA A 196 21.26 9.97 -1.39
CA ALA A 196 21.90 8.98 -2.24
C ALA A 196 22.82 8.02 -1.47
N GLY A 197 23.39 8.48 -0.35
CA GLY A 197 24.16 7.63 0.54
C GLY A 197 23.31 6.83 1.52
N GLY A 198 23.98 6.10 2.41
CA GLY A 198 23.33 5.20 3.38
C GLY A 198 23.30 5.72 4.82
N ASN A 199 22.30 5.30 5.59
CA ASN A 199 22.15 5.67 7.01
C ASN A 199 22.01 7.19 7.27
N GLY A 200 21.54 7.96 6.29
CA GLY A 200 21.32 9.39 6.43
C GLY A 200 20.03 9.73 7.16
N THR A 201 19.93 10.96 7.66
CA THR A 201 18.71 11.52 8.25
C THR A 201 18.33 12.81 7.53
N VAL A 202 17.10 12.91 7.04
CA VAL A 202 16.53 14.13 6.47
C VAL A 202 15.39 14.61 7.36
N ILE A 203 15.41 15.88 7.73
CA ILE A 203 14.44 16.50 8.64
C ILE A 203 13.74 17.65 7.91
N GLY A 204 12.42 17.53 7.76
CA GLY A 204 11.56 18.58 7.21
C GLY A 204 11.16 19.63 8.25
N GLY A 205 10.88 20.84 7.76
CA GLY A 205 10.50 22.00 8.58
C GLY A 205 9.18 22.62 8.16
N LEU A 206 9.15 23.95 8.01
CA LEU A 206 7.93 24.74 7.74
C LEU A 206 7.55 24.84 6.25
N GLY A 207 8.43 24.41 5.34
CA GLY A 207 8.18 24.39 3.90
C GLY A 207 8.01 22.97 3.36
N THR A 208 7.58 22.86 2.10
CA THR A 208 7.41 21.56 1.45
C THR A 208 8.75 20.83 1.34
N LEU A 209 8.81 19.59 1.81
CA LEU A 209 9.96 18.71 1.65
C LEU A 209 9.71 17.74 0.51
N THR A 210 10.63 17.69 -0.46
CA THR A 210 10.66 16.63 -1.49
C THR A 210 11.92 15.78 -1.31
N ALA A 211 11.79 14.60 -0.71
CA ALA A 211 12.89 13.67 -0.48
C ALA A 211 12.94 12.58 -1.56
N ASN A 212 14.05 12.48 -2.28
CA ASN A 212 14.34 11.40 -3.23
C ASN A 212 15.40 10.49 -2.60
N VAL A 213 15.03 9.27 -2.25
CA VAL A 213 15.90 8.32 -1.56
C VAL A 213 16.38 7.27 -2.55
N THR A 214 17.68 7.18 -2.77
CA THR A 214 18.28 6.15 -3.64
C THR A 214 19.26 5.25 -2.89
N GLY A 215 19.75 5.68 -1.71
CA GLY A 215 20.56 4.84 -0.83
C GLY A 215 19.73 4.14 0.24
N SER A 216 20.37 3.24 1.00
CA SER A 216 19.70 2.39 2.01
C SER A 216 19.67 2.97 3.43
N ASN A 217 18.73 2.52 4.23
CA ASN A 217 18.60 2.80 5.68
C ASN A 217 18.48 4.29 6.02
N ASN A 218 17.88 5.08 5.13
CA ASN A 218 17.68 6.51 5.36
C ASN A 218 16.44 6.77 6.21
N LEU A 219 16.56 7.67 7.19
CA LEU A 219 15.47 8.18 8.00
C LEU A 219 14.97 9.50 7.44
N ILE A 220 13.68 9.60 7.12
CA ILE A 220 13.02 10.84 6.70
C ILE A 220 12.00 11.23 7.76
N LEU A 221 12.21 12.39 8.38
CA LEU A 221 11.29 12.99 9.34
C LEU A 221 10.49 14.08 8.65
N ALA A 222 9.17 13.88 8.52
CA ALA A 222 8.26 14.83 7.91
C ALA A 222 8.24 16.16 8.68
N GLY A 223 8.13 17.26 7.93
CA GLY A 223 7.96 18.60 8.49
C GLY A 223 6.50 18.93 8.78
N LEU A 224 6.22 20.20 9.09
CA LEU A 224 4.86 20.69 9.33
C LEU A 224 4.04 20.92 8.05
N ALA A 225 4.70 21.02 6.90
CA ALA A 225 4.04 21.17 5.60
C ALA A 225 3.92 19.82 4.86
N GLN A 226 3.51 19.86 3.59
CA GLN A 226 3.48 18.67 2.74
C GLN A 226 4.88 18.03 2.65
N THR A 227 4.92 16.71 2.77
CA THR A 227 6.13 15.91 2.59
C THR A 227 5.90 14.92 1.46
N ASN A 228 6.73 15.00 0.43
CA ASN A 228 6.73 14.10 -0.72
C ASN A 228 8.00 13.25 -0.65
N VAL A 229 7.86 11.93 -0.54
CA VAL A 229 9.00 11.01 -0.52
C VAL A 229 8.89 10.07 -1.71
N THR A 230 10.00 9.91 -2.43
CA THR A 230 10.15 8.92 -3.50
C THR A 230 11.34 8.03 -3.17
N VAL A 231 11.12 6.74 -3.01
CA VAL A 231 12.14 5.72 -2.76
C VAL A 231 12.42 4.99 -4.07
N GLY A 232 13.66 5.04 -4.54
CA GLY A 232 14.08 4.41 -5.78
C GLY A 232 14.18 2.88 -5.66
N GLY A 233 14.11 2.19 -6.81
CA GLY A 233 14.04 0.72 -6.85
C GLY A 233 15.25 -0.04 -6.29
N GLY A 234 16.40 0.62 -6.15
CA GLY A 234 17.60 0.03 -5.52
C GLY A 234 17.76 0.36 -4.03
N ALA A 235 16.89 1.20 -3.47
CA ALA A 235 16.97 1.58 -2.07
C ALA A 235 16.30 0.53 -1.17
N SER A 236 16.79 0.39 0.05
CA SER A 236 16.23 -0.54 1.03
C SER A 236 16.17 0.07 2.43
N GLY A 237 15.15 -0.30 3.22
CA GLY A 237 15.10 0.08 4.64
C GLY A 237 14.87 1.56 4.90
N THR A 238 14.24 2.29 3.98
CA THR A 238 13.89 3.70 4.19
C THR A 238 12.81 3.78 5.27
N TYR A 239 13.02 4.56 6.32
CA TYR A 239 12.02 4.80 7.35
C TYR A 239 11.52 6.24 7.25
N VAL A 240 10.22 6.41 7.05
CA VAL A 240 9.56 7.72 7.00
C VAL A 240 8.63 7.85 8.20
N ALA A 241 8.77 8.91 8.97
CA ALA A 241 7.88 9.18 10.09
C ALA A 241 7.52 10.65 10.23
N GLY A 242 6.43 10.86 10.97
CA GLY A 242 5.91 12.18 11.29
C GLY A 242 4.65 12.50 10.51
N SER A 243 3.96 13.51 10.99
CA SER A 243 2.73 14.03 10.40
C SER A 243 2.91 15.52 10.20
N GLY A 244 2.55 16.02 9.02
CA GLY A 244 2.42 17.46 8.83
C GLY A 244 1.36 18.04 9.76
N ALA A 245 1.27 19.36 9.82
CA ALA A 245 0.20 20.04 10.56
C ALA A 245 -1.18 19.53 10.08
N PRO A 246 -2.23 19.56 10.93
CA PRO A 246 -3.56 19.12 10.53
C PRO A 246 -3.98 19.66 9.16
N GLY A 247 -4.40 18.77 8.26
CA GLY A 247 -4.73 19.11 6.87
C GLY A 247 -3.56 18.96 5.86
N SER A 248 -2.35 18.69 6.33
CA SER A 248 -1.21 18.32 5.48
C SER A 248 -1.30 16.86 5.06
N SER A 249 -0.65 16.54 3.94
CA SER A 249 -0.54 15.17 3.42
C SER A 249 0.91 14.71 3.35
N VAL A 250 1.08 13.40 3.49
CA VAL A 250 2.32 12.69 3.12
C VAL A 250 2.04 11.94 1.82
N SER A 251 2.86 12.19 0.81
CA SER A 251 2.87 11.42 -0.43
C SER A 251 4.09 10.49 -0.40
N PHE A 252 3.87 9.19 -0.57
CA PHE A 252 4.90 8.17 -0.48
C PHE A 252 4.88 7.29 -1.73
N GLN A 253 5.91 7.43 -2.56
CA GLN A 253 6.14 6.59 -3.73
C GLN A 253 7.30 5.65 -3.41
N ASP A 254 7.06 4.35 -3.37
CA ASP A 254 8.03 3.36 -2.94
C ASP A 254 8.27 2.30 -4.01
N GLY A 255 9.43 2.39 -4.67
CA GLY A 255 9.94 1.33 -5.52
C GLY A 255 10.93 0.40 -4.82
N GLY A 256 11.33 0.70 -3.58
CA GLY A 256 12.42 0.03 -2.87
C GLY A 256 11.99 -1.26 -2.15
N ASP A 257 12.84 -1.73 -1.25
CA ASP A 257 12.59 -2.92 -0.44
C ASP A 257 12.59 -2.61 1.07
N HIS A 258 11.69 -3.23 1.84
CA HIS A 258 11.59 -3.07 3.30
C HIS A 258 11.41 -1.61 3.76
N SER A 259 10.75 -0.78 2.96
CA SER A 259 10.45 0.60 3.35
C SER A 259 9.37 0.63 4.44
N ILE A 260 9.48 1.59 5.37
CA ILE A 260 8.49 1.81 6.43
C ILE A 260 7.96 3.22 6.34
N LEU A 261 6.64 3.38 6.34
CA LEU A 261 5.96 4.67 6.51
C LEU A 261 5.09 4.64 7.77
N ASN A 262 5.34 5.59 8.67
CA ASN A 262 4.58 5.79 9.90
C ASN A 262 4.00 7.22 9.96
N ALA A 263 2.78 7.39 9.43
CA ALA A 263 2.11 8.68 9.27
C ALA A 263 0.79 8.74 10.09
N LEU A 264 0.91 8.84 11.41
CA LEU A 264 -0.19 8.66 12.36
C LEU A 264 -1.25 9.78 12.42
N SER A 265 -1.02 10.95 11.81
CA SER A 265 -1.92 12.11 11.98
C SER A 265 -2.09 12.95 10.72
N SER A 266 -1.86 12.36 9.55
CA SER A 266 -2.03 13.02 8.25
C SER A 266 -2.81 12.13 7.29
N SER A 267 -3.38 12.73 6.24
CA SER A 267 -3.82 11.94 5.09
C SER A 267 -2.61 11.45 4.33
N VAL A 268 -2.68 10.22 3.83
CA VAL A 268 -1.54 9.54 3.21
C VAL A 268 -1.94 9.07 1.83
N ASN A 269 -1.15 9.47 0.83
CA ASN A 269 -1.24 8.95 -0.53
C ASN A 269 -0.03 8.05 -0.78
N VAL A 270 -0.28 6.80 -1.13
CA VAL A 270 0.74 5.77 -1.24
C VAL A 270 0.71 5.16 -2.63
N THR A 271 1.88 5.05 -3.25
CA THR A 271 2.08 4.26 -4.45
C THR A 271 3.27 3.34 -4.23
N THR A 272 3.05 2.03 -4.25
CA THR A 272 4.09 1.02 -4.04
C THR A 272 4.29 0.23 -5.32
N SER A 273 5.52 0.13 -5.79
CA SER A 273 5.99 -0.83 -6.80
C SER A 273 7.12 -1.71 -6.29
N GLY A 274 7.61 -1.42 -5.09
CA GLY A 274 8.63 -2.16 -4.37
C GLY A 274 8.12 -3.39 -3.63
N THR A 275 8.93 -3.87 -2.68
CA THR A 275 8.68 -5.11 -1.94
C THR A 275 8.75 -4.94 -0.43
N ASN A 276 7.95 -5.73 0.30
CA ASN A 276 7.99 -5.84 1.75
C ASN A 276 7.83 -4.50 2.51
N ALA A 277 7.10 -3.54 1.94
CA ALA A 277 6.84 -2.27 2.59
C ALA A 277 5.89 -2.46 3.78
N PHE A 278 6.08 -1.72 4.87
CA PHE A 278 5.12 -1.60 5.96
C PHE A 278 4.63 -0.16 6.08
N ILE A 279 3.34 0.04 5.87
CA ILE A 279 2.76 1.37 5.71
C ILE A 279 1.60 1.51 6.68
N GLN A 280 1.67 2.52 7.54
CA GLN A 280 0.64 2.81 8.53
C GLN A 280 0.22 4.29 8.49
N GLY A 281 -1.09 4.53 8.47
CA GLY A 281 -1.65 5.88 8.43
C GLY A 281 -3.18 5.92 8.36
N GLY A 282 -3.73 7.10 8.09
CA GLY A 282 -5.18 7.28 8.00
C GLY A 282 -5.85 7.17 9.37
N SER A 283 -5.49 8.06 10.30
CA SER A 283 -6.21 8.19 11.58
C SER A 283 -7.67 8.61 11.36
N PRO A 284 -8.55 8.52 12.38
CA PRO A 284 -9.94 8.96 12.25
C PRO A 284 -10.06 10.39 11.71
N GLY A 285 -10.89 10.56 10.67
CA GLY A 285 -11.06 11.83 9.95
C GLY A 285 -10.08 12.06 8.79
N GLN A 286 -9.06 11.22 8.64
CA GLN A 286 -8.10 11.27 7.54
C GLN A 286 -8.39 10.19 6.49
N THR A 287 -7.62 10.21 5.40
CA THR A 287 -7.73 9.22 4.31
C THR A 287 -6.38 8.52 4.11
N LEU A 288 -6.42 7.21 3.90
CA LEU A 288 -5.31 6.42 3.39
C LEU A 288 -5.68 5.94 1.98
N THR A 289 -5.00 6.47 0.97
CA THR A 289 -5.17 6.08 -0.43
C THR A 289 -3.98 5.25 -0.87
N ILE A 290 -4.23 4.05 -1.39
CA ILE A 290 -3.21 3.05 -1.74
C ILE A 290 -3.35 2.68 -3.21
N VAL A 291 -2.23 2.71 -3.93
CA VAL A 291 -2.05 2.09 -5.24
C VAL A 291 -0.84 1.17 -5.14
N ASP A 292 -1.09 -0.14 -5.08
CA ASP A 292 -0.03 -1.14 -4.97
C ASP A 292 0.13 -1.91 -6.27
N THR A 293 1.35 -1.98 -6.76
CA THR A 293 1.80 -2.81 -7.89
C THR A 293 2.98 -3.70 -7.47
N GLY A 294 3.37 -3.62 -6.19
CA GLY A 294 4.54 -4.28 -5.63
C GLY A 294 4.25 -5.68 -5.13
N THR A 295 5.10 -6.17 -4.21
CA THR A 295 4.92 -7.51 -3.62
C THR A 295 5.05 -7.51 -2.10
N ASN A 296 4.21 -8.29 -1.42
CA ASN A 296 4.25 -8.51 0.03
C ASN A 296 4.18 -7.23 0.87
N ASN A 297 3.46 -6.21 0.38
CA ASN A 297 3.31 -4.94 1.06
C ASN A 297 2.21 -5.01 2.13
N ILE A 298 2.46 -4.45 3.30
CA ILE A 298 1.55 -4.42 4.43
C ILE A 298 1.02 -2.99 4.60
N PHE A 299 -0.29 -2.85 4.62
CA PHE A 299 -1.00 -1.61 4.84
C PHE A 299 -1.86 -1.72 6.09
N ASN A 300 -1.62 -0.86 7.07
CA ASN A 300 -2.35 -0.82 8.32
C ASN A 300 -3.05 0.53 8.48
N ALA A 301 -4.36 0.52 8.35
CA ALA A 301 -5.17 1.72 8.50
C ALA A 301 -5.57 1.96 9.96
N LEU A 302 -5.52 3.23 10.38
CA LEU A 302 -5.73 3.63 11.77
C LEU A 302 -7.17 4.08 12.07
N GLY A 303 -8.12 3.86 11.15
CA GLY A 303 -9.53 4.19 11.34
C GLY A 303 -10.07 5.36 10.52
N GLY A 304 -9.40 5.68 9.41
CA GLY A 304 -9.79 6.72 8.47
C GLY A 304 -10.72 6.20 7.39
N ASN A 305 -10.84 6.93 6.27
CA ASN A 305 -11.39 6.38 5.03
C ASN A 305 -10.27 5.70 4.25
N GLU A 306 -10.37 4.40 4.01
CA GLU A 306 -9.40 3.65 3.22
C GLU A 306 -9.89 3.42 1.79
N VAL A 307 -9.04 3.76 0.82
CA VAL A 307 -9.28 3.47 -0.61
C VAL A 307 -8.04 2.79 -1.16
N ALA A 308 -8.17 1.53 -1.57
CA ALA A 308 -7.05 0.73 -2.06
C ALA A 308 -7.29 0.16 -3.45
N THR A 309 -6.29 0.26 -4.32
CA THR A 309 -6.17 -0.53 -5.54
C THR A 309 -4.95 -1.43 -5.41
N LEU A 310 -5.18 -2.73 -5.35
CA LEU A 310 -4.14 -3.75 -5.17
C LEU A 310 -3.96 -4.46 -6.52
N SER A 311 -2.89 -4.16 -7.26
CA SER A 311 -2.56 -4.77 -8.56
C SER A 311 -1.29 -5.62 -8.50
N GLY A 312 -0.64 -5.63 -7.34
CA GLY A 312 0.58 -6.37 -7.07
C GLY A 312 0.31 -7.82 -6.67
N SER A 313 1.13 -8.32 -5.74
CA SER A 313 0.89 -9.65 -5.17
C SER A 313 1.22 -9.74 -3.68
N GLY A 314 0.43 -10.49 -2.93
CA GLY A 314 0.68 -10.76 -1.51
C GLY A 314 0.48 -9.55 -0.61
N ALA A 315 -0.28 -8.54 -1.04
CA ALA A 315 -0.58 -7.39 -0.21
C ALA A 315 -1.45 -7.82 0.99
N TYR A 316 -1.14 -7.29 2.17
CA TYR A 316 -1.99 -7.42 3.36
C TYR A 316 -2.54 -6.04 3.73
N LEU A 317 -3.84 -5.84 3.58
CA LEU A 317 -4.54 -4.62 3.97
C LEU A 317 -5.39 -4.89 5.21
N GLN A 318 -5.15 -4.11 6.26
CA GLN A 318 -5.93 -4.11 7.49
C GLN A 318 -6.63 -2.77 7.71
N GLY A 319 -7.93 -2.81 7.98
CA GLY A 319 -8.76 -1.68 8.39
C GLY A 319 -8.57 -1.28 9.85
N GLY A 320 -9.16 -0.16 10.23
CA GLY A 320 -9.09 0.35 11.60
C GLY A 320 -10.04 -0.34 12.60
N ALA A 321 -9.81 -0.08 13.89
CA ALA A 321 -10.67 -0.51 14.99
C ALA A 321 -11.94 0.34 15.18
N SER A 322 -11.98 1.50 14.54
CA SER A 322 -13.13 2.40 14.44
C SER A 322 -12.99 3.15 13.14
N GLY A 323 -14.07 3.39 12.39
CA GLY A 323 -13.92 4.15 11.16
C GLY A 323 -15.03 3.94 10.13
N PRO A 324 -15.05 4.76 9.09
CA PRO A 324 -15.90 4.62 7.91
C PRO A 324 -15.53 3.40 7.05
N GLN A 325 -16.13 3.30 5.85
CA GLN A 325 -16.04 2.11 5.00
C GLN A 325 -14.70 2.04 4.25
N MET A 326 -14.02 0.89 4.32
CA MET A 326 -12.92 0.56 3.42
C MET A 326 -13.45 0.26 2.02
N THR A 327 -12.83 0.81 0.99
CA THR A 327 -13.13 0.49 -0.42
C THR A 327 -11.89 -0.10 -1.08
N VAL A 328 -11.99 -1.33 -1.58
CA VAL A 328 -10.86 -2.06 -2.17
C VAL A 328 -11.20 -2.56 -3.55
N LEU A 329 -10.32 -2.27 -4.51
CA LEU A 329 -10.28 -2.90 -5.82
C LEU A 329 -9.04 -3.80 -5.88
N ASP A 330 -9.26 -5.10 -5.96
CA ASP A 330 -8.18 -6.06 -6.18
C ASP A 330 -8.10 -6.42 -7.67
N LEU A 331 -6.92 -6.27 -8.25
CA LEU A 331 -6.52 -6.62 -9.61
C LEU A 331 -5.33 -7.59 -9.61
N GLY A 332 -4.79 -7.92 -8.43
CA GLY A 332 -3.53 -8.60 -8.20
C GLY A 332 -3.69 -10.08 -7.86
N SER A 333 -2.76 -10.60 -7.06
CA SER A 333 -2.78 -12.02 -6.67
C SER A 333 -2.39 -12.25 -5.22
N ASN A 334 -3.07 -13.20 -4.56
CA ASN A 334 -2.81 -13.62 -3.18
C ASN A 334 -2.92 -12.48 -2.16
N ASP A 335 -3.76 -11.50 -2.43
CA ASP A 335 -3.98 -10.37 -1.54
C ASP A 335 -4.94 -10.76 -0.40
N THR A 336 -4.69 -10.19 0.77
CA THR A 336 -5.50 -10.36 1.98
C THR A 336 -6.08 -9.02 2.41
N VAL A 337 -7.39 -8.95 2.58
CA VAL A 337 -8.09 -7.75 3.04
C VAL A 337 -8.85 -8.07 4.33
N ASN A 338 -8.56 -7.36 5.40
CA ASN A 338 -9.14 -7.57 6.72
C ASN A 338 -9.75 -6.29 7.27
N ALA A 339 -11.07 -6.26 7.49
CA ALA A 339 -11.77 -5.06 7.93
C ALA A 339 -11.59 -4.70 9.41
N LEU A 340 -11.19 -5.65 10.26
CA LEU A 340 -11.26 -5.52 11.72
C LEU A 340 -12.66 -5.10 12.20
N ALA A 341 -12.92 -3.81 12.42
CA ALA A 341 -14.22 -3.30 12.84
C ALA A 341 -14.90 -2.41 11.79
N SER A 342 -14.19 -1.98 10.75
CA SER A 342 -14.74 -1.13 9.69
C SER A 342 -15.77 -1.86 8.84
N GLY A 343 -16.70 -1.11 8.24
CA GLY A 343 -17.45 -1.62 7.09
C GLY A 343 -16.53 -1.74 5.88
N MET A 344 -16.85 -2.62 4.93
CA MET A 344 -15.96 -2.88 3.81
C MET A 344 -16.72 -3.15 2.50
N ALA A 345 -16.24 -2.56 1.41
CA ALA A 345 -16.62 -2.87 0.05
C ALA A 345 -15.39 -3.36 -0.71
N VAL A 346 -15.43 -4.59 -1.25
CA VAL A 346 -14.34 -5.18 -2.03
C VAL A 346 -14.85 -5.60 -3.40
N THR A 347 -14.10 -5.23 -4.44
CA THR A 347 -14.31 -5.69 -5.81
C THR A 347 -13.07 -6.43 -6.29
N ALA A 348 -13.23 -7.68 -6.68
CA ALA A 348 -12.21 -8.45 -7.40
C ALA A 348 -12.36 -8.19 -8.90
N GLY A 349 -11.32 -7.66 -9.54
CA GLY A 349 -11.25 -7.43 -10.97
C GLY A 349 -10.94 -8.69 -11.77
N GLY A 350 -10.83 -8.54 -13.09
CA GLY A 350 -10.65 -9.68 -14.01
C GLY A 350 -9.37 -10.50 -13.78
N SER A 351 -8.31 -9.86 -13.28
CA SER A 351 -7.02 -10.51 -13.00
C SER A 351 -6.85 -10.97 -11.56
N SER A 352 -7.78 -10.59 -10.65
CA SER A 352 -7.74 -10.96 -9.23
C SER A 352 -7.68 -12.49 -9.09
N SER A 353 -6.76 -13.00 -8.28
CA SER A 353 -6.64 -14.43 -7.99
C SER A 353 -6.14 -14.68 -6.57
N GLY A 354 -6.67 -15.69 -5.88
CA GLY A 354 -6.24 -16.00 -4.51
C GLY A 354 -6.60 -14.94 -3.47
N LEU A 355 -7.57 -14.05 -3.77
CA LEU A 355 -8.04 -13.03 -2.84
C LEU A 355 -8.71 -13.67 -1.62
N TYR A 356 -8.22 -13.28 -0.44
CA TYR A 356 -8.83 -13.59 0.85
C TYR A 356 -9.42 -12.33 1.50
N VAL A 357 -10.68 -12.40 1.91
CA VAL A 357 -11.39 -11.28 2.54
C VAL A 357 -11.93 -11.69 3.90
N ASN A 358 -11.67 -10.88 4.93
CA ASN A 358 -12.28 -11.00 6.25
C ASN A 358 -13.14 -9.77 6.56
N GLY A 359 -14.46 -9.97 6.62
CA GLY A 359 -15.47 -8.93 6.83
C GLY A 359 -15.46 -8.27 8.22
N GLY A 360 -14.82 -8.88 9.22
CA GLY A 360 -14.68 -8.27 10.54
C GLY A 360 -16.03 -7.95 11.22
N GLY A 361 -16.09 -6.81 11.92
CA GLY A 361 -17.25 -6.38 12.71
C GLY A 361 -18.27 -5.52 11.96
N GLY A 362 -17.88 -4.88 10.85
CA GLY A 362 -18.74 -4.00 10.05
C GLY A 362 -19.40 -4.74 8.87
N PRO A 363 -20.37 -4.13 8.18
CA PRO A 363 -21.03 -4.75 7.03
C PRO A 363 -20.06 -4.97 5.87
N LEU A 364 -20.19 -6.13 5.22
CA LEU A 364 -19.39 -6.50 4.05
C LEU A 364 -20.23 -6.43 2.76
N SER A 365 -19.69 -5.76 1.74
CA SER A 365 -20.14 -5.86 0.35
C SER A 365 -19.00 -6.40 -0.51
N PHE A 366 -19.21 -7.53 -1.18
CA PHE A 366 -18.22 -8.17 -2.03
C PHE A 366 -18.76 -8.39 -3.45
N VAL A 367 -17.92 -8.13 -4.44
CA VAL A 367 -18.15 -8.46 -5.85
C VAL A 367 -16.95 -9.26 -6.38
N GLY A 368 -17.20 -10.48 -6.84
CA GLY A 368 -16.18 -11.39 -7.34
C GLY A 368 -15.78 -11.15 -8.80
N GLY A 369 -14.57 -11.58 -9.14
CA GLY A 369 -13.96 -11.43 -10.46
C GLY A 369 -13.98 -12.71 -11.29
N ALA A 370 -13.01 -12.86 -12.19
CA ALA A 370 -12.93 -14.05 -13.05
C ALA A 370 -12.52 -15.32 -12.29
N ASN A 371 -11.74 -15.18 -11.22
CA ASN A 371 -11.26 -16.29 -10.40
C ASN A 371 -11.99 -16.35 -9.05
N ALA A 372 -11.93 -17.51 -8.40
CA ALA A 372 -12.54 -17.72 -7.10
C ALA A 372 -11.88 -16.85 -6.01
N SER A 373 -12.69 -16.36 -5.08
CA SER A 373 -12.23 -15.67 -3.88
C SER A 373 -12.71 -16.39 -2.61
N THR A 374 -11.94 -16.28 -1.54
CA THR A 374 -12.33 -16.82 -0.22
C THR A 374 -12.77 -15.68 0.69
N ILE A 375 -14.01 -15.77 1.17
CA ILE A 375 -14.67 -14.73 1.93
C ILE A 375 -15.07 -15.27 3.29
N TYR A 376 -14.53 -14.68 4.34
CA TYR A 376 -15.02 -14.84 5.70
C TYR A 376 -15.96 -13.66 5.99
N GLY A 377 -17.26 -13.95 6.12
CA GLY A 377 -18.29 -12.93 6.33
C GLY A 377 -18.09 -12.14 7.63
N SER A 378 -18.73 -10.98 7.70
CA SER A 378 -18.74 -10.15 8.90
C SER A 378 -19.53 -10.77 10.05
N SER A 379 -19.37 -10.26 11.28
CA SER A 379 -20.26 -10.60 12.41
C SER A 379 -21.68 -10.04 12.26
N VAL A 380 -21.87 -9.09 11.35
CA VAL A 380 -23.18 -8.56 10.92
C VAL A 380 -23.54 -9.10 9.53
N SER A 381 -24.39 -8.43 8.77
CA SER A 381 -24.78 -8.85 7.43
C SER A 381 -23.67 -8.70 6.38
N SER A 382 -23.47 -9.73 5.57
CA SER A 382 -22.65 -9.68 4.36
C SER A 382 -23.49 -9.80 3.09
N THR A 383 -23.16 -9.01 2.08
CA THR A 383 -23.67 -9.13 0.70
C THR A 383 -22.54 -9.58 -0.21
N VAL A 384 -22.67 -10.75 -0.84
CA VAL A 384 -21.61 -11.38 -1.64
C VAL A 384 -22.14 -11.70 -3.03
N THR A 385 -21.66 -11.00 -4.05
CA THR A 385 -21.91 -11.36 -5.45
C THR A 385 -20.73 -12.15 -5.97
N ALA A 386 -20.95 -13.41 -6.33
CA ALA A 386 -19.90 -14.24 -6.92
C ALA A 386 -19.53 -13.73 -8.32
N GLY A 387 -18.26 -13.88 -8.66
CA GLY A 387 -17.80 -13.71 -10.04
C GLY A 387 -17.87 -15.02 -10.81
N ALA A 388 -17.33 -15.03 -12.03
CA ALA A 388 -17.32 -16.22 -12.90
C ALA A 388 -16.61 -17.42 -12.24
N GLY A 389 -15.59 -17.15 -11.43
CA GLY A 389 -14.85 -18.19 -10.69
C GLY A 389 -15.58 -18.73 -9.45
N GLY A 390 -16.75 -18.19 -9.10
CA GLY A 390 -17.45 -18.56 -7.88
C GLY A 390 -16.87 -17.92 -6.62
N VAL A 391 -17.33 -18.38 -5.46
CA VAL A 391 -16.81 -17.95 -4.14
C VAL A 391 -16.81 -19.12 -3.17
N LEU A 392 -15.84 -19.12 -2.27
CA LEU A 392 -15.93 -19.83 -1.00
C LEU A 392 -16.36 -18.81 0.06
N PHE A 393 -17.54 -18.95 0.63
CA PHE A 393 -18.10 -17.97 1.55
C PHE A 393 -18.49 -18.60 2.89
N VAL A 394 -17.86 -18.15 3.97
CA VAL A 394 -18.30 -18.46 5.33
C VAL A 394 -19.29 -17.38 5.78
N ALA A 395 -20.58 -17.73 5.78
CA ALA A 395 -21.69 -16.85 6.10
C ALA A 395 -21.85 -16.67 7.62
N ASN A 396 -20.95 -15.88 8.19
CA ASN A 396 -21.05 -15.41 9.57
C ASN A 396 -22.15 -14.35 9.72
N GLY A 397 -22.58 -14.11 10.96
CA GLY A 397 -23.69 -13.21 11.23
C GLY A 397 -25.05 -13.85 10.89
N THR A 398 -26.13 -13.17 11.26
CA THR A 398 -27.48 -13.76 11.26
C THR A 398 -28.26 -13.53 9.97
N ALA A 399 -27.76 -12.74 9.02
CA ALA A 399 -28.46 -12.44 7.77
C ALA A 399 -27.47 -12.12 6.64
N ASN A 400 -27.29 -13.07 5.72
CA ASN A 400 -26.39 -12.92 4.59
C ASN A 400 -27.15 -13.04 3.27
N VAL A 401 -26.71 -12.27 2.28
CA VAL A 401 -27.21 -12.36 0.91
C VAL A 401 -26.05 -12.72 0.01
N ALA A 402 -26.19 -13.82 -0.73
CA ALA A 402 -25.23 -14.24 -1.73
C ALA A 402 -25.91 -14.35 -3.10
N SER A 403 -25.15 -14.18 -4.18
CA SER A 403 -25.65 -14.40 -5.53
C SER A 403 -24.60 -15.11 -6.38
N GLY A 404 -25.03 -16.15 -7.09
CA GLY A 404 -24.25 -16.78 -8.16
C GLY A 404 -24.42 -16.04 -9.49
N VAL A 405 -23.52 -16.32 -10.42
CA VAL A 405 -23.61 -15.89 -11.82
C VAL A 405 -23.52 -17.12 -12.73
N ASN A 406 -23.99 -17.01 -13.97
CA ASN A 406 -24.02 -18.16 -14.86
C ASN A 406 -22.62 -18.76 -15.05
N GLY A 407 -22.51 -20.08 -14.90
CA GLY A 407 -21.25 -20.83 -15.01
C GLY A 407 -20.41 -20.84 -13.74
N SER A 408 -20.77 -20.10 -12.68
CA SER A 408 -20.07 -20.15 -11.40
C SER A 408 -20.69 -21.16 -10.44
N THR A 409 -19.90 -21.58 -9.45
CA THR A 409 -20.38 -22.36 -8.30
C THR A 409 -19.98 -21.62 -7.02
N SER A 410 -20.96 -21.31 -6.18
CA SER A 410 -20.72 -20.72 -4.87
C SER A 410 -20.75 -21.82 -3.82
N THR A 411 -19.67 -21.99 -3.07
CA THR A 411 -19.65 -22.86 -1.88
C THR A 411 -19.86 -22.00 -0.65
N ILE A 412 -20.95 -22.23 0.07
CA ILE A 412 -21.34 -21.43 1.23
C ILE A 412 -21.39 -22.30 2.48
N PHE A 413 -20.65 -21.88 3.50
CA PHE A 413 -20.72 -22.42 4.85
C PHE A 413 -21.54 -21.50 5.76
N GLY A 414 -22.78 -21.89 6.06
CA GLY A 414 -23.62 -21.24 7.06
C GLY A 414 -23.08 -21.43 8.49
N SER A 415 -23.04 -20.36 9.27
CA SER A 415 -22.74 -20.44 10.71
C SER A 415 -23.95 -20.95 11.52
N SER A 416 -23.81 -21.11 12.84
CA SER A 416 -24.93 -21.53 13.68
C SER A 416 -26.08 -20.53 13.68
N ASN A 417 -27.30 -21.03 13.49
CA ASN A 417 -28.50 -20.21 13.30
C ASN A 417 -28.40 -19.21 12.13
N SER A 418 -27.63 -19.55 11.08
CA SER A 418 -27.47 -18.66 9.94
C SER A 418 -28.76 -18.52 9.14
N ALA A 419 -29.04 -17.31 8.65
CA ALA A 419 -29.98 -17.09 7.57
C ALA A 419 -29.23 -16.63 6.32
N VAL A 420 -29.36 -17.39 5.24
CA VAL A 420 -28.74 -17.11 3.94
C VAL A 420 -29.83 -17.00 2.88
N THR A 421 -29.84 -15.89 2.16
CA THR A 421 -30.57 -15.76 0.89
C THR A 421 -29.60 -15.96 -0.25
N PHE A 422 -29.89 -16.87 -1.18
CA PHE A 422 -29.09 -17.10 -2.37
C PHE A 422 -29.88 -16.79 -3.64
N ASN A 423 -29.31 -16.00 -4.54
CA ASN A 423 -29.96 -15.58 -5.77
C ASN A 423 -29.10 -15.89 -7.02
N GLY A 424 -29.65 -15.65 -8.20
CA GLY A 424 -28.90 -15.65 -9.45
C GLY A 424 -28.84 -17.03 -10.12
N SER A 425 -27.96 -17.15 -11.11
CA SER A 425 -27.96 -18.29 -12.05
C SER A 425 -26.76 -19.23 -11.93
N GLY A 426 -25.91 -19.02 -10.93
CA GLY A 426 -24.81 -19.93 -10.60
C GLY A 426 -25.28 -21.09 -9.74
N ASN A 427 -24.49 -22.16 -9.70
CA ASN A 427 -24.74 -23.29 -8.82
C ASN A 427 -24.41 -22.93 -7.36
N LEU A 428 -25.00 -23.66 -6.43
CA LEU A 428 -24.79 -23.52 -4.99
C LEU A 428 -24.40 -24.86 -4.39
N ASP A 429 -23.29 -24.90 -3.67
CA ASP A 429 -23.01 -25.94 -2.68
C ASP A 429 -23.18 -25.30 -1.30
N TYR A 430 -24.17 -25.74 -0.53
CA TYR A 430 -24.50 -25.17 0.77
C TYR A 430 -24.34 -26.20 1.88
N SER A 431 -23.60 -25.83 2.92
CA SER A 431 -23.57 -26.57 4.17
C SER A 431 -23.68 -25.61 5.34
N ALA A 432 -24.41 -25.96 6.39
CA ALA A 432 -24.52 -25.11 7.58
C ALA A 432 -24.08 -25.82 8.86
N GLY A 433 -23.76 -25.02 9.88
CA GLY A 433 -23.53 -25.50 11.23
C GLY A 433 -24.83 -25.82 11.97
N ALA A 434 -24.71 -26.19 13.25
CA ALA A 434 -25.86 -26.54 14.10
C ALA A 434 -26.78 -25.34 14.43
N GLY A 435 -27.99 -25.63 14.88
CA GLY A 435 -29.02 -24.61 15.20
C GLY A 435 -30.06 -24.51 14.09
N ASN A 436 -31.00 -23.56 14.19
CA ASN A 436 -32.06 -23.41 13.19
C ASN A 436 -31.55 -22.60 12.01
N VAL A 437 -31.32 -23.24 10.89
CA VAL A 437 -30.74 -22.60 9.70
C VAL A 437 -31.85 -22.24 8.72
N THR A 438 -31.72 -21.08 8.08
CA THR A 438 -32.56 -20.70 6.94
C THR A 438 -31.73 -20.60 5.68
N LEU A 439 -32.14 -21.31 4.63
CA LEU A 439 -31.71 -21.07 3.26
C LEU A 439 -32.93 -20.66 2.44
N ASN A 440 -32.88 -19.47 1.85
CA ASN A 440 -33.85 -19.03 0.86
C ASN A 440 -33.16 -18.84 -0.49
N ALA A 441 -33.25 -19.84 -1.36
CA ALA A 441 -32.77 -19.82 -2.73
C ALA A 441 -33.89 -19.88 -3.77
N ALA A 442 -35.11 -19.45 -3.42
CA ALA A 442 -36.28 -19.48 -4.29
C ALA A 442 -36.10 -18.71 -5.62
N ALA A 443 -35.23 -17.70 -5.63
CA ALA A 443 -34.92 -16.91 -6.83
C ALA A 443 -33.66 -17.39 -7.57
N ALA A 444 -33.04 -18.50 -7.13
CA ALA A 444 -31.90 -19.08 -7.81
C ALA A 444 -32.36 -19.98 -8.97
N THR A 445 -31.61 -19.97 -10.07
CA THR A 445 -31.90 -20.78 -11.26
C THR A 445 -30.84 -21.84 -11.55
N GLY A 446 -29.70 -21.78 -10.88
CA GLY A 446 -28.68 -22.84 -10.93
C GLY A 446 -29.03 -23.99 -9.99
N ASN A 447 -28.29 -25.10 -10.10
CA ASN A 447 -28.51 -26.25 -9.24
C ASN A 447 -27.99 -25.98 -7.82
N ALA A 448 -28.71 -26.44 -6.81
CA ALA A 448 -28.31 -26.38 -5.41
C ALA A 448 -28.05 -27.78 -4.84
N ASN A 449 -26.85 -28.00 -4.28
CA ASN A 449 -26.53 -29.13 -3.43
C ASN A 449 -26.54 -28.65 -1.98
N VAL A 450 -27.58 -29.01 -1.24
CA VAL A 450 -27.77 -28.62 0.16
C VAL A 450 -27.46 -29.80 1.07
N TYR A 451 -26.54 -29.58 2.01
CA TYR A 451 -26.15 -30.54 3.03
C TYR A 451 -26.39 -29.94 4.43
N LEU A 452 -27.24 -30.56 5.24
CA LEU A 452 -27.58 -30.09 6.59
C LEU A 452 -26.99 -31.00 7.67
N PRO A 453 -25.67 -31.01 7.91
CA PRO A 453 -25.10 -31.82 8.97
C PRO A 453 -25.38 -31.15 10.33
N GLY A 454 -26.54 -31.42 10.92
CA GLY A 454 -26.75 -31.18 12.34
C GLY A 454 -25.67 -31.90 13.16
N SER A 455 -25.14 -31.28 14.22
CA SER A 455 -24.12 -31.93 15.06
C SER A 455 -24.73 -33.17 15.71
N SER A 456 -24.09 -34.33 15.51
CA SER A 456 -24.57 -35.67 15.87
C SER A 456 -24.75 -35.95 17.37
N THR A 457 -24.66 -34.95 18.27
CA THR A 457 -24.60 -35.17 19.72
C THR A 457 -25.85 -34.77 20.53
N LEU A 458 -26.90 -34.21 19.91
CA LEU A 458 -28.18 -33.97 20.60
C LEU A 458 -29.37 -34.40 19.73
N ALA A 459 -30.29 -35.16 20.33
CA ALA A 459 -31.61 -35.37 19.76
C ALA A 459 -32.32 -34.00 19.58
N GLY A 460 -32.65 -33.65 18.32
CA GLY A 460 -33.38 -32.43 17.96
C GLY A 460 -32.52 -31.21 17.54
N SER A 461 -31.35 -31.38 16.92
CA SER A 461 -30.57 -30.21 16.48
C SER A 461 -31.21 -29.54 15.26
N GLY A 462 -31.61 -28.27 15.40
CA GLY A 462 -32.12 -27.43 14.31
C GLY A 462 -33.54 -27.76 13.88
N ALA A 463 -34.36 -26.75 13.63
CA ALA A 463 -35.53 -26.88 12.76
C ALA A 463 -35.24 -25.99 11.56
N ASP A 464 -34.73 -26.60 10.50
CA ASP A 464 -34.22 -25.86 9.35
C ASP A 464 -35.36 -25.46 8.42
N LEU A 465 -35.21 -24.29 7.78
CA LEU A 465 -36.14 -23.80 6.76
C LEU A 465 -35.37 -23.65 5.45
N ILE A 466 -35.56 -24.60 4.54
CA ILE A 466 -34.82 -24.69 3.29
C ILE A 466 -35.77 -24.56 2.11
N THR A 467 -35.55 -23.52 1.32
CA THR A 467 -36.17 -23.35 0.01
C THR A 467 -35.07 -23.28 -1.03
N THR A 468 -35.09 -24.14 -2.04
CA THR A 468 -34.23 -24.03 -3.23
C THR A 468 -34.98 -23.49 -4.44
N GLY A 469 -34.37 -23.58 -5.62
CA GLY A 469 -34.68 -22.73 -6.76
C GLY A 469 -35.44 -23.44 -7.87
N SER A 470 -35.12 -23.09 -9.11
CA SER A 470 -35.62 -23.78 -10.30
C SER A 470 -34.63 -24.78 -10.91
N GLY A 471 -33.49 -25.00 -10.24
CA GLY A 471 -32.45 -25.92 -10.68
C GLY A 471 -32.85 -27.38 -10.48
N ALA A 472 -31.98 -28.31 -10.88
CA ALA A 472 -32.09 -29.69 -10.43
C ALA A 472 -31.36 -29.81 -9.09
N ASP A 473 -32.12 -29.69 -8.00
CA ASP A 473 -31.56 -29.50 -6.67
C ASP A 473 -31.47 -30.84 -5.91
N THR A 474 -30.48 -30.95 -5.01
CA THR A 474 -30.31 -32.09 -4.11
C THR A 474 -30.29 -31.60 -2.67
N LEU A 475 -31.24 -32.09 -1.86
CA LEU A 475 -31.36 -31.77 -0.44
C LEU A 475 -31.06 -33.02 0.37
N THR A 476 -29.92 -33.02 1.06
CA THR A 476 -29.62 -34.05 2.07
C THR A 476 -30.15 -33.59 3.41
N VAL A 477 -31.19 -34.28 3.88
CA VAL A 477 -31.94 -33.92 5.08
C VAL A 477 -31.14 -34.28 6.34
N GLY A 478 -31.17 -33.36 7.30
CA GLY A 478 -30.34 -33.39 8.50
C GLY A 478 -31.03 -34.02 9.70
N PHE A 479 -30.48 -33.71 10.87
CA PHE A 479 -31.16 -33.93 12.15
C PHE A 479 -32.18 -32.82 12.37
N GLY A 480 -33.17 -33.09 13.22
CA GLY A 480 -34.18 -32.09 13.56
C GLY A 480 -35.38 -32.15 12.62
N SER A 481 -36.39 -31.34 12.94
CA SER A 481 -37.65 -31.35 12.19
C SER A 481 -37.62 -30.23 11.16
N ASP A 482 -37.33 -30.57 9.91
CA ASP A 482 -37.04 -29.57 8.88
C ASP A 482 -38.28 -29.19 8.06
N THR A 483 -38.26 -28.01 7.47
CA THR A 483 -39.24 -27.56 6.48
C THR A 483 -38.52 -27.36 5.15
N LEU A 484 -38.88 -28.17 4.17
CA LEU A 484 -38.16 -28.33 2.92
C LEU A 484 -39.06 -27.98 1.72
N ASN A 485 -38.49 -27.25 0.78
CA ASN A 485 -39.10 -26.92 -0.50
C ASN A 485 -38.00 -26.88 -1.56
N ALA A 486 -37.96 -27.85 -2.45
CA ALA A 486 -36.93 -27.92 -3.49
C ALA A 486 -37.26 -27.06 -4.72
N GLY A 487 -38.44 -26.42 -4.73
CA GLY A 487 -38.88 -25.56 -5.81
C GLY A 487 -39.20 -26.35 -7.07
N SER A 488 -38.99 -25.72 -8.22
CA SER A 488 -39.23 -26.37 -9.51
C SER A 488 -37.97 -27.11 -9.99
N GLY A 489 -38.08 -27.89 -11.06
CA GLY A 489 -36.98 -28.75 -11.51
C GLY A 489 -37.19 -30.18 -11.05
N SER A 490 -36.26 -31.07 -11.43
CA SER A 490 -36.29 -32.47 -11.00
C SER A 490 -35.35 -32.63 -9.82
N ASN A 491 -35.91 -32.56 -8.62
CA ASN A 491 -35.13 -32.50 -7.39
C ASN A 491 -34.96 -33.86 -6.73
N LEU A 492 -33.97 -33.96 -5.86
CA LEU A 492 -33.71 -35.13 -5.02
C LEU A 492 -33.77 -34.74 -3.55
N TYR A 493 -34.71 -35.32 -2.81
CA TYR A 493 -34.73 -35.32 -1.36
C TYR A 493 -34.07 -36.61 -0.87
N LEU A 494 -32.95 -36.50 -0.15
CA LEU A 494 -32.18 -37.62 0.35
C LEU A 494 -32.31 -37.72 1.88
N PHE A 495 -32.99 -38.77 2.34
CA PHE A 495 -33.12 -39.13 3.74
C PHE A 495 -32.19 -40.30 4.05
N VAL A 496 -31.32 -40.16 5.06
CA VAL A 496 -30.35 -41.19 5.45
C VAL A 496 -30.62 -41.64 6.87
N ALA A 497 -30.75 -42.96 7.06
CA ALA A 497 -30.93 -43.52 8.39
C ALA A 497 -29.77 -43.13 9.32
N GLY A 498 -30.10 -42.65 10.52
CA GLY A 498 -29.14 -42.12 11.47
C GLY A 498 -28.86 -40.62 11.36
N HIS A 499 -29.27 -39.95 10.27
CA HIS A 499 -29.21 -38.48 10.17
C HIS A 499 -30.52 -37.84 10.66
N THR A 500 -31.70 -38.37 10.29
CA THR A 500 -33.01 -37.79 10.69
C THR A 500 -33.48 -38.24 12.07
N ALA A 501 -33.06 -39.44 12.50
CA ALA A 501 -33.17 -39.96 13.86
C ALA A 501 -34.56 -39.82 14.54
N GLY A 502 -35.64 -40.10 13.80
CA GLY A 502 -37.01 -40.07 14.34
C GLY A 502 -37.69 -38.71 14.29
N ALA A 503 -37.09 -37.72 13.62
CA ALA A 503 -37.67 -36.39 13.47
C ALA A 503 -38.86 -36.36 12.49
N ILE A 504 -39.50 -35.19 12.39
CA ILE A 504 -40.64 -34.95 11.50
C ILE A 504 -40.26 -33.86 10.50
N ASP A 505 -40.07 -34.26 9.24
CA ASP A 505 -39.74 -33.36 8.15
C ASP A 505 -40.98 -33.01 7.34
N TYR A 506 -41.12 -31.73 6.98
CA TYR A 506 -42.25 -31.19 6.24
C TYR A 506 -41.82 -30.82 4.83
N VAL A 507 -42.34 -31.53 3.84
CA VAL A 507 -42.21 -31.17 2.42
C VAL A 507 -43.36 -30.24 2.06
N THR A 508 -43.02 -28.98 1.78
CA THR A 508 -43.97 -27.88 1.50
C THR A 508 -44.05 -27.50 0.03
N ASP A 509 -43.44 -28.30 -0.83
CA ASP A 509 -43.40 -28.07 -2.27
C ASP A 509 -44.79 -28.21 -2.92
N SER A 510 -44.93 -27.68 -4.13
CA SER A 510 -46.20 -27.76 -4.88
C SER A 510 -46.50 -29.19 -5.33
N VAL A 511 -47.77 -29.54 -5.44
CA VAL A 511 -48.21 -30.87 -5.91
C VAL A 511 -47.60 -31.23 -7.27
N ALA A 512 -47.41 -30.25 -8.15
CA ALA A 512 -46.82 -30.45 -9.47
C ALA A 512 -45.32 -30.77 -9.39
N ASN A 513 -44.58 -30.09 -8.50
CA ASN A 513 -43.15 -30.34 -8.30
C ASN A 513 -42.91 -31.67 -7.61
N ILE A 514 -43.69 -32.01 -6.58
CA ILE A 514 -43.58 -33.31 -5.89
C ILE A 514 -43.75 -34.48 -6.86
N ALA A 515 -44.60 -34.35 -7.89
CA ALA A 515 -44.79 -35.35 -8.93
C ALA A 515 -43.65 -35.42 -9.97
N ASN A 516 -42.65 -34.55 -9.88
CA ASN A 516 -41.46 -34.53 -10.72
C ASN A 516 -40.16 -34.81 -9.91
N ASP A 517 -40.24 -34.73 -8.59
CA ASP A 517 -39.11 -34.94 -7.69
C ASP A 517 -38.88 -36.41 -7.38
N THR A 518 -37.75 -36.71 -6.76
CA THR A 518 -37.38 -38.04 -6.26
C THR A 518 -37.15 -37.99 -4.75
N PHE A 519 -37.73 -38.94 -4.03
CA PHE A 519 -37.55 -39.11 -2.58
C PHE A 519 -36.76 -40.40 -2.34
N SER A 520 -35.52 -40.27 -1.89
CA SER A 520 -34.61 -41.39 -1.66
C SER A 520 -34.45 -41.68 -0.18
N PHE A 521 -34.75 -42.91 0.22
CA PHE A 521 -34.61 -43.40 1.59
C PHE A 521 -33.46 -44.40 1.67
N ASN A 522 -32.37 -43.99 2.32
CA ASN A 522 -31.13 -44.75 2.36
C ASN A 522 -30.93 -45.40 3.73
N ASN A 523 -30.68 -46.70 3.75
CA ASN A 523 -30.36 -47.55 4.90
C ASN A 523 -31.49 -47.75 5.93
N TYR A 524 -32.76 -47.61 5.54
CA TYR A 524 -33.92 -47.87 6.42
C TYR A 524 -34.35 -49.34 6.48
N GLY A 525 -33.82 -50.20 5.61
CA GLY A 525 -34.09 -51.64 5.55
C GLY A 525 -35.44 -52.01 4.92
N ALA A 526 -36.42 -51.12 4.93
CA ALA A 526 -37.75 -51.35 4.38
C ALA A 526 -38.32 -50.08 3.72
N ALA A 527 -39.37 -50.26 2.91
CA ALA A 527 -40.15 -49.16 2.36
C ALA A 527 -40.90 -48.39 3.46
N PRO A 528 -41.13 -47.07 3.30
CA PRO A 528 -41.96 -46.31 4.23
C PRO A 528 -43.40 -46.82 4.25
N THR A 529 -44.04 -46.72 5.42
CA THR A 529 -45.50 -46.92 5.53
C THR A 529 -46.21 -45.61 5.22
N GLU A 530 -47.20 -45.66 4.32
CA GLU A 530 -47.97 -44.50 3.88
C GLU A 530 -49.26 -44.33 4.70
N ALA A 531 -49.57 -43.10 5.10
CA ALA A 531 -50.85 -42.75 5.72
C ALA A 531 -51.38 -41.41 5.17
N VAL A 532 -52.69 -41.34 4.90
CA VAL A 532 -53.38 -40.08 4.60
C VAL A 532 -54.19 -39.68 5.83
N THR A 533 -53.79 -38.61 6.51
CA THR A 533 -54.47 -38.14 7.73
C THR A 533 -54.61 -36.63 7.68
N GLY A 534 -55.82 -36.13 7.97
CA GLY A 534 -56.06 -34.67 8.05
C GLY A 534 -55.80 -33.92 6.73
N GLY A 535 -55.92 -34.58 5.58
CA GLY A 535 -55.67 -33.96 4.27
C GLY A 535 -54.20 -33.84 3.89
N GLN A 536 -53.30 -34.54 4.60
CA GLN A 536 -51.87 -34.62 4.31
C GLN A 536 -51.45 -36.08 4.12
N VAL A 537 -50.39 -36.31 3.33
CA VAL A 537 -49.71 -37.61 3.23
C VAL A 537 -48.55 -37.64 4.21
N THR A 538 -48.38 -38.75 4.92
CA THR A 538 -47.24 -39.00 5.81
C THR A 538 -46.59 -40.34 5.47
N LEU A 539 -45.29 -40.32 5.24
CA LEU A 539 -44.44 -41.50 5.15
C LEU A 539 -43.80 -41.74 6.52
N THR A 540 -43.93 -42.95 7.07
CA THR A 540 -43.29 -43.35 8.32
C THR A 540 -42.20 -44.39 8.05
N LEU A 541 -40.98 -44.11 8.49
CA LEU A 541 -39.80 -44.96 8.30
C LEU A 541 -39.56 -45.87 9.51
N SER A 542 -38.64 -46.83 9.38
CA SER A 542 -38.40 -47.89 10.37
C SER A 542 -37.88 -47.39 11.73
N ASP A 543 -37.26 -46.21 11.78
CA ASP A 543 -36.79 -45.55 12.99
C ASP A 543 -37.81 -44.55 13.57
N ASN A 544 -39.03 -44.51 13.03
CA ASN A 544 -40.09 -43.52 13.30
C ASN A 544 -39.86 -42.12 12.73
N THR A 545 -38.85 -41.91 11.88
CA THR A 545 -38.76 -40.67 11.08
C THR A 545 -40.03 -40.53 10.25
N LYS A 546 -40.58 -39.31 10.19
CA LYS A 546 -41.78 -39.01 9.42
C LYS A 546 -41.48 -37.95 8.36
N VAL A 547 -41.90 -38.22 7.13
CA VAL A 547 -41.91 -37.23 6.05
C VAL A 547 -43.35 -36.86 5.76
N VAL A 548 -43.73 -35.63 6.07
CA VAL A 548 -45.08 -35.08 5.94
C VAL A 548 -45.15 -34.20 4.71
N PHE A 549 -45.99 -34.58 3.75
CA PHE A 549 -46.27 -33.78 2.57
C PHE A 549 -47.48 -32.91 2.85
N THR A 550 -47.26 -31.62 3.04
CA THR A 550 -48.32 -30.70 3.52
C THR A 550 -49.36 -30.39 2.46
N ASN A 551 -49.02 -30.59 1.19
CA ASN A 551 -49.85 -30.23 0.04
C ASN A 551 -50.45 -31.45 -0.69
N LEU A 552 -50.17 -32.68 -0.25
CA LEU A 552 -50.72 -33.90 -0.85
C LEU A 552 -51.91 -34.45 -0.07
N THR A 553 -53.00 -34.76 -0.79
CA THR A 553 -54.19 -35.42 -0.23
C THR A 553 -54.30 -36.91 -0.60
N SER A 554 -53.39 -37.41 -1.44
CA SER A 554 -53.28 -38.81 -1.86
C SER A 554 -51.83 -39.16 -2.21
N THR A 555 -51.47 -40.44 -2.25
CA THR A 555 -50.10 -40.90 -2.53
C THR A 555 -49.80 -41.08 -4.03
N SER A 556 -50.75 -40.77 -4.92
CA SER A 556 -50.59 -40.99 -6.37
C SER A 556 -49.39 -40.23 -6.96
N GLN A 557 -49.10 -39.03 -6.46
CA GLN A 557 -47.95 -38.22 -6.87
C GLN A 557 -46.60 -38.84 -6.48
N LEU A 558 -46.57 -39.77 -5.52
CA LEU A 558 -45.34 -40.43 -5.07
C LEU A 558 -45.05 -41.72 -5.85
N THR A 559 -45.99 -42.19 -6.68
CA THR A 559 -45.86 -43.46 -7.40
C THR A 559 -44.75 -43.37 -8.44
N GLY A 560 -43.69 -44.17 -8.28
CA GLY A 560 -42.52 -44.15 -9.18
C GLY A 560 -41.47 -43.10 -8.82
N HIS A 561 -41.69 -42.32 -7.76
CA HIS A 561 -40.80 -41.25 -7.29
C HIS A 561 -40.10 -41.58 -5.97
N ILE A 562 -40.43 -42.72 -5.36
CA ILE A 562 -39.77 -43.23 -4.15
C ILE A 562 -38.68 -44.23 -4.52
N ASN A 563 -37.45 -43.94 -4.09
CA ASN A 563 -36.30 -44.82 -4.18
C ASN A 563 -35.89 -45.33 -2.80
N ILE A 564 -35.52 -46.59 -2.71
CA ILE A 564 -35.03 -47.20 -1.47
C ILE A 564 -33.66 -47.82 -1.75
N TYR A 565 -32.65 -47.38 -1.03
CA TYR A 565 -31.30 -47.92 -1.12
C TYR A 565 -30.89 -48.47 0.23
N ASN A 566 -30.73 -49.78 0.34
CA ASN A 566 -30.21 -50.42 1.55
C ASN A 566 -28.79 -50.89 1.23
N ALA A 567 -27.79 -50.46 2.01
CA ALA A 567 -26.50 -51.13 2.01
C ALA A 567 -26.73 -52.60 2.38
N GLY A 568 -26.30 -53.51 1.49
CA GLY A 568 -26.47 -54.96 1.64
C GLY A 568 -25.64 -55.56 2.75
#